data_AF-A8YKM8-F1
#
_entry.id   AF-A8YKM8-F1
#
_cell.length_a   1.000
_cell.length_b   1.000
_cell.length_c   1.000
_cell.angle_alpha   90.00
_cell.angle_beta   90.00
_cell.angle_gamma   90.00
#
_symmetry.space_group_name_H-M   'P 1'
#
loop_
_entity.id
_entity.type
_entity.pdbx_description
1 polymer ?
#
loop_
_entity_poly.entity_id
_entity_poly.type
_entity_poly.pdbx_seq_one_letter_code
_entity_poly.pdbx_strand_id
1 'polypeptide(L)'
;MVNISSEIAAVAVIFLVAGAILTWSFYRAKPYGQLGILPWLQSLALIAPWLIFFGLFAAGIELNLAVILFLLVASTIIYIYLGNRLRLLKTNQIIEPKVNLAVSQSVTPLETPAAVTVIVPDVMPISEQDLKVIQSIFGIDTFFATETISFQEGAIFKGNLRGEPDIVHSRLTQKLSNHFGDKYRLFLVEGTEEKPVVIILPKTNDPSPATLAQKNLSLVLLVATIVTSLEAAGILLGFDLFSNWQRYREAIPLSLGLWSVLIAHEIGHLIIAKRHNVRLSLPYFLPTWQIGSFGAITRFESLLPNRSVLFDIAFAGPALGGLVSLILLIVGLTLSNSASLFQIPSTFFQSSILVSFLARIVLGDELQNAVISVHPLTVIGWLGLVITALNLLPAGQLDGGRIVQAIYGRKIARRTTVATLVILGIISLVNSSNPIPLYWTILVAFLQRELERPSLNELTEPDDTRAGWGLLLLFLMLATLIPLSPSLAGRLGIGG
;
A
#
# COMPACT_ATOMS: atom_id res chain seq x y z
N MET A 1 31.70 -18.84 -14.35
CA MET A 1 32.04 -18.00 -13.18
C MET A 1 30.91 -17.00 -13.00
N VAL A 2 29.94 -17.30 -12.14
CA VAL A 2 28.81 -16.41 -11.86
C VAL A 2 29.29 -15.33 -10.91
N ASN A 3 28.98 -14.07 -11.24
CA ASN A 3 29.63 -12.90 -10.68
C ASN A 3 29.03 -12.58 -9.30
N ILE A 4 29.75 -12.96 -8.23
CA ILE A 4 29.41 -12.72 -6.80
C ILE A 4 29.04 -11.25 -6.52
N SER A 5 29.49 -10.31 -7.37
CA SER A 5 29.27 -8.87 -7.25
C SER A 5 27.83 -8.40 -7.54
N SER A 6 27.05 -9.09 -8.38
CA SER A 6 25.65 -8.69 -8.66
C SER A 6 24.67 -9.18 -7.58
N GLU A 7 25.09 -10.08 -6.71
CA GLU A 7 24.21 -10.86 -5.82
C GLU A 7 24.12 -10.27 -4.40
N ILE A 8 25.26 -9.82 -3.86
CA ILE A 8 25.30 -8.93 -2.68
C ILE A 8 24.51 -7.64 -2.96
N ALA A 9 24.42 -7.24 -4.23
CA ALA A 9 23.73 -6.03 -4.65
C ALA A 9 22.22 -6.06 -4.34
N ALA A 10 21.52 -7.19 -4.44
CA ALA A 10 20.06 -7.21 -4.21
C ALA A 10 19.69 -6.97 -2.74
N VAL A 11 20.35 -7.68 -1.83
CA VAL A 11 20.19 -7.44 -0.38
C VAL A 11 20.73 -6.06 -0.01
N ALA A 12 21.91 -5.68 -0.51
CA ALA A 12 22.45 -4.35 -0.28
C ALA A 12 21.50 -3.25 -0.76
N VAL A 13 20.79 -3.44 -1.88
CA VAL A 13 19.78 -2.50 -2.38
C VAL A 13 18.60 -2.40 -1.41
N ILE A 14 18.08 -3.52 -0.88
CA ILE A 14 17.01 -3.47 0.13
C ILE A 14 17.46 -2.66 1.36
N PHE A 15 18.68 -2.92 1.86
CA PHE A 15 19.24 -2.21 3.01
C PHE A 15 19.54 -0.74 2.72
N LEU A 16 20.03 -0.41 1.53
CA LEU A 16 20.27 0.96 1.09
C LEU A 16 18.96 1.73 0.96
N VAL A 17 17.93 1.12 0.38
CA VAL A 17 16.59 1.72 0.26
C VAL A 17 15.98 1.93 1.64
N ALA A 18 16.01 0.90 2.52
CA ALA A 18 15.53 1.03 3.89
C ALA A 18 16.27 2.12 4.66
N GLY A 19 17.61 2.16 4.56
CA GLY A 19 18.45 3.18 5.18
C GLY A 19 18.17 4.59 4.66
N ALA A 20 17.99 4.74 3.35
CA ALA A 20 17.64 6.02 2.74
C ALA A 20 16.27 6.52 3.22
N ILE A 21 15.26 5.65 3.30
CA ILE A 21 13.93 6.00 3.78
C ILE A 21 13.96 6.34 5.28
N LEU A 22 14.68 5.59 6.11
CA LEU A 22 14.84 5.86 7.53
C LEU A 22 15.58 7.19 7.78
N THR A 23 16.61 7.47 6.99
CA THR A 23 17.38 8.71 7.08
C THR A 23 16.53 9.92 6.66
N TRP A 24 15.82 9.81 5.54
CA TRP A 24 14.95 10.88 5.05
C TRP A 24 13.78 11.15 6.01
N SER A 25 13.15 10.09 6.53
CA SER A 25 12.09 10.24 7.54
C SER A 25 12.60 10.88 8.84
N PHE A 26 13.84 10.59 9.25
CA PHE A 26 14.46 11.26 10.39
C PHE A 26 14.66 12.77 10.15
N TYR A 27 15.19 13.13 8.97
CA TYR A 27 15.37 14.55 8.61
C TYR A 27 14.05 15.31 8.55
N ARG A 28 12.97 14.65 8.13
CA ARG A 28 11.61 15.22 8.14
C ARG A 28 11.04 15.35 9.56
N ALA A 29 11.33 14.40 10.45
CA ALA A 29 10.85 14.42 11.83
C ALA A 29 11.58 15.45 12.72
N LYS A 30 12.86 15.73 12.43
CA LYS A 30 13.74 16.59 13.23
C LYS A 30 13.19 18.01 13.51
N PRO A 31 12.58 18.75 12.56
CA PRO A 31 12.03 20.08 12.80
C PRO A 31 10.89 20.12 13.83
N TYR A 32 10.18 19.01 14.04
CA TYR A 32 9.07 18.91 14.98
C TYR A 32 9.51 18.58 16.42
N GLY A 33 10.81 18.51 16.69
CA GLY A 33 11.36 18.24 18.02
C GLY A 33 10.90 16.88 18.57
N GLN A 34 10.56 16.81 19.86
CA GLN A 34 10.14 15.56 20.50
C GLN A 34 8.86 14.95 19.88
N LEU A 35 7.97 15.79 19.34
CA LEU A 35 6.71 15.36 18.75
C LEU A 35 6.88 14.68 17.39
N GLY A 36 7.99 14.93 16.68
CA GLY A 36 8.36 14.19 15.48
C GLY A 36 9.34 13.04 15.75
N ILE A 37 10.30 13.24 16.66
CA ILE A 37 11.34 12.22 16.93
C ILE A 37 10.75 10.98 17.61
N LEU A 38 9.81 11.12 18.55
CA LEU A 38 9.23 9.97 19.24
C LEU A 38 8.41 9.04 18.32
N PRO A 39 7.51 9.55 17.46
CA PRO A 39 6.86 8.72 16.46
C PRO A 39 7.87 8.08 15.48
N TRP A 40 8.91 8.79 15.05
CA TRP A 40 9.96 8.21 14.22
C TRP A 40 10.69 7.05 14.92
N LEU A 41 11.07 7.21 16.19
CA LEU A 41 11.66 6.14 17.00
C LEU A 41 10.71 4.95 17.15
N GLN A 42 9.41 5.22 17.29
CA GLN A 42 8.38 4.18 17.37
C GLN A 42 8.31 3.38 16.05
N SER A 43 8.40 4.05 14.90
CA SER A 43 8.48 3.39 13.58
C SER A 43 9.79 2.64 13.38
N LEU A 44 10.92 3.17 13.88
CA LEU A 44 12.20 2.47 13.87
C LEU A 44 12.12 1.19 14.71
N ALA A 45 11.48 1.23 15.89
CA ALA A 45 11.31 0.06 16.74
C ALA A 45 10.55 -1.06 16.03
N LEU A 46 9.57 -0.72 15.18
CA LEU A 46 8.81 -1.68 14.38
C LEU A 46 9.67 -2.38 13.30
N ILE A 47 10.56 -1.63 12.65
CA ILE A 47 11.30 -2.08 11.45
C ILE A 47 12.66 -2.70 11.82
N ALA A 48 13.30 -2.22 12.90
CA ALA A 48 14.64 -2.61 13.29
C ALA A 48 14.83 -4.13 13.47
N PRO A 49 13.91 -4.89 14.11
CA PRO A 49 14.07 -6.34 14.23
C PRO A 49 14.20 -7.02 12.88
N TRP A 50 13.38 -6.62 11.91
CA TRP A 50 13.40 -7.19 10.56
C TRP A 50 14.71 -6.88 9.84
N LEU A 51 15.19 -5.63 9.91
CA LEU A 51 16.48 -5.27 9.32
C LEU A 51 17.63 -6.03 9.97
N ILE A 52 17.61 -6.20 11.30
CA ILE A 52 18.62 -6.99 12.01
C ILE A 52 18.55 -8.46 11.57
N PHE A 53 17.35 -9.05 11.51
CA PHE A 53 17.15 -10.45 11.12
C PHE A 53 17.62 -10.72 9.70
N PHE A 54 17.09 -9.98 8.72
CA PHE A 54 17.45 -10.17 7.32
C PHE A 54 18.91 -9.78 7.05
N GLY A 55 19.49 -8.87 7.84
CA GLY A 55 20.87 -8.43 7.70
C GLY A 55 21.85 -9.50 8.19
N LEU A 56 21.56 -10.09 9.36
CA LEU A 56 22.32 -11.22 9.89
C LEU A 56 22.16 -12.47 9.00
N PHE A 57 20.93 -12.75 8.56
CA PHE A 57 20.65 -13.84 7.62
C PHE A 57 21.45 -13.69 6.31
N ALA A 58 21.51 -12.48 5.75
CA ALA A 58 22.31 -12.19 4.57
C ALA A 58 23.83 -12.26 4.81
N ALA A 59 24.27 -12.03 6.05
CA ALA A 59 25.65 -12.26 6.46
C ALA A 59 25.97 -13.75 6.69
N GLY A 60 25.00 -14.65 6.57
CA GLY A 60 25.14 -16.08 6.86
C GLY A 60 25.14 -16.39 8.36
N ILE A 61 24.69 -15.47 9.20
CA ILE A 61 24.59 -15.65 10.65
C ILE A 61 23.18 -16.12 10.98
N GLU A 62 23.07 -17.34 11.51
CA GLU A 62 21.80 -17.91 11.92
C GLU A 62 21.42 -17.44 13.32
N LEU A 63 20.17 -16.98 13.46
CA LEU A 63 19.58 -16.70 14.76
C LEU A 63 18.67 -17.85 15.15
N ASN A 64 18.81 -18.34 16.38
CA ASN A 64 17.85 -19.29 16.91
C ASN A 64 16.49 -18.60 17.15
N LEU A 65 15.43 -19.41 17.19
CA LEU A 65 14.07 -18.92 17.38
C LEU A 65 13.92 -18.12 18.69
N ALA A 66 14.64 -18.52 19.76
CA ALA A 66 14.60 -17.83 21.04
C ALA A 66 15.09 -16.37 20.95
N VAL A 67 16.20 -16.12 20.25
CA VAL A 67 16.73 -14.76 20.04
C VAL A 67 15.80 -13.94 19.15
N ILE A 68 15.19 -14.56 18.12
CA ILE A 68 14.20 -13.89 17.26
C ILE A 68 12.99 -13.44 18.10
N LEU A 69 12.42 -14.35 18.90
CA LEU A 69 11.28 -14.03 19.77
C LEU A 69 11.64 -12.96 20.80
N PHE A 70 12.84 -13.05 21.41
CA PHE A 70 13.31 -12.03 22.34
C PHE A 70 13.40 -10.65 21.70
N LEU A 71 13.98 -10.54 20.50
CA LEU A 71 14.09 -9.28 19.76
C LEU A 71 12.73 -8.70 19.38
N LEU A 72 11.77 -9.54 18.96
CA LEU A 72 10.40 -9.12 18.67
C LEU A 72 9.65 -8.63 19.93
N VAL A 73 9.78 -9.34 21.06
CA VAL A 73 9.19 -8.94 22.33
C VAL A 73 9.80 -7.62 22.83
N ALA A 74 11.13 -7.51 22.80
CA ALA A 74 11.84 -6.29 23.20
C ALA A 74 11.43 -5.09 22.34
N SER A 75 11.39 -5.26 21.02
CA SER A 75 10.88 -4.25 20.08
C SER A 75 9.43 -3.85 20.38
N THR A 76 8.56 -4.82 20.67
CA THR A 76 7.16 -4.55 21.01
C THR A 76 7.04 -3.75 22.30
N ILE A 77 7.81 -4.09 23.34
CA ILE A 77 7.86 -3.33 24.60
C ILE A 77 8.33 -1.90 24.35
N ILE A 78 9.39 -1.71 23.56
CA ILE A 78 9.91 -0.39 23.18
C ILE A 78 8.85 0.40 22.40
N TYR A 79 8.17 -0.23 21.44
CA TYR A 79 7.10 0.39 20.65
C TYR A 79 5.96 0.88 21.54
N ILE A 80 5.48 0.04 22.46
CA ILE A 80 4.41 0.39 23.41
C ILE A 80 4.87 1.53 24.34
N TYR A 81 6.10 1.46 24.86
CA TYR A 81 6.68 2.48 25.71
C TYR A 81 6.75 3.85 25.01
N LEU A 82 7.28 3.89 23.78
CA LEU A 82 7.38 5.12 22.98
C LEU A 82 5.99 5.68 22.64
N GLY A 83 5.03 4.82 22.30
CA GLY A 83 3.64 5.20 22.05
C GLY A 83 2.97 5.82 23.28
N ASN A 84 3.20 5.26 24.47
CA ASN A 84 2.69 5.82 25.72
C ASN A 84 3.32 7.18 26.04
N ARG A 85 4.62 7.35 25.81
CA ARG A 85 5.31 8.66 25.98
C ARG A 85 4.77 9.71 25.02
N LEU A 86 4.50 9.34 23.78
CA LEU A 86 3.90 10.24 22.79
C LEU A 86 2.50 10.70 23.20
N ARG A 87 1.65 9.78 23.69
CA ARG A 87 0.30 10.12 24.17
C ARG A 87 0.35 11.12 25.33
N LEU A 88 1.25 10.92 26.30
CA LEU A 88 1.43 11.83 27.43
C LEU A 88 1.84 13.24 26.98
N LEU A 89 2.76 13.34 26.02
CA LEU A 89 3.20 14.64 25.49
C LEU A 89 2.07 15.37 24.75
N LYS A 90 1.28 14.66 23.94
CA LYS A 90 0.13 15.25 23.26
C LYS A 90 -0.92 15.74 24.26
N THR A 91 -1.20 14.99 25.33
CA THR A 91 -2.14 15.41 26.38
C THR A 91 -1.67 16.65 27.14
N ASN A 92 -0.38 16.72 27.51
CA ASN A 92 0.16 17.89 28.22
C ASN A 92 0.14 19.16 27.36
N GLN A 93 0.30 19.02 26.05
CA GLN A 93 0.29 20.15 25.12
C GLN A 93 -1.13 20.66 24.80
N ILE A 94 -2.16 19.82 24.94
CA ILE A 94 -3.57 20.25 24.84
C ILE A 94 -3.96 21.10 26.07
N ILE A 95 -3.29 20.91 27.21
CA ILE A 95 -3.55 21.65 28.46
C ILE A 95 -2.82 23.01 28.49
N GLU A 96 -1.71 23.16 27.77
CA GLU A 96 -1.02 24.44 27.58
C GLU A 96 -1.13 24.94 26.13
N PRO A 97 -2.14 25.76 25.79
CA PRO A 97 -2.11 26.47 24.52
C PRO A 97 -0.93 27.44 24.57
N LYS A 98 0.11 27.19 23.76
CA LYS A 98 1.22 28.13 23.58
C LYS A 98 0.69 29.43 22.96
N VAL A 99 0.46 30.39 23.85
CA VAL A 99 0.56 31.83 23.57
C VAL A 99 2.00 32.10 23.13
N ASN A 100 2.19 32.58 21.91
CA ASN A 100 3.14 33.65 21.59
C ASN A 100 2.94 34.20 20.17
N LEU A 101 2.50 35.47 20.15
CA LEU A 101 2.81 36.55 19.20
C LEU A 101 4.35 36.73 19.15
N ALA A 102 5.06 37.32 18.19
CA ALA A 102 4.88 38.13 16.98
C ALA A 102 6.13 37.86 16.08
N VAL A 103 6.28 38.29 14.83
CA VAL A 103 6.70 39.65 14.42
C VAL A 103 6.49 39.83 12.91
N SER A 104 6.11 41.06 12.56
CA SER A 104 5.68 41.62 11.29
C SER A 104 6.78 41.92 10.25
N GLN A 105 6.29 42.24 9.03
CA GLN A 105 6.87 43.02 7.90
C GLN A 105 7.85 42.25 6.99
N SER A 106 7.71 42.29 5.65
CA SER A 106 7.51 43.46 4.78
C SER A 106 6.70 43.16 3.50
N VAL A 107 6.09 44.22 2.95
CA VAL A 107 5.34 44.26 1.68
C VAL A 107 6.21 44.91 0.61
N THR A 108 6.28 44.31 -0.57
CA THR A 108 6.61 45.01 -1.83
C THR A 108 5.83 44.33 -2.97
N PRO A 109 5.04 45.04 -3.78
CA PRO A 109 4.43 44.48 -4.98
C PRO A 109 5.31 44.76 -6.20
N LEU A 110 5.42 43.80 -7.13
CA LEU A 110 5.33 44.05 -8.58
C LEU A 110 5.52 42.76 -9.42
N GLU A 111 4.75 42.75 -10.52
CA GLU A 111 4.93 42.09 -11.82
C GLU A 111 4.33 40.69 -12.10
N THR A 112 3.38 40.75 -13.05
CA THR A 112 2.72 39.70 -13.83
C THR A 112 3.73 38.81 -14.59
N PRO A 113 3.37 37.56 -14.91
CA PRO A 113 3.25 37.28 -16.35
C PRO A 113 2.14 36.30 -16.78
N ALA A 114 1.67 36.58 -18.00
CA ALA A 114 1.24 35.68 -19.07
C ALA A 114 0.19 34.57 -18.78
N ALA A 115 -0.96 34.75 -19.44
CA ALA A 115 -2.03 33.76 -19.57
C ALA A 115 -1.56 32.48 -20.28
N VAL A 116 -1.86 31.34 -19.67
CA VAL A 116 -1.90 30.04 -20.34
C VAL A 116 -3.37 29.74 -20.65
N THR A 117 -3.70 29.73 -21.95
CA THR A 117 -5.00 29.35 -22.46
C THR A 117 -5.21 27.86 -22.24
N VAL A 118 -6.09 27.49 -21.32
CA VAL A 118 -6.61 26.12 -21.20
C VAL A 118 -7.97 26.07 -21.89
N ILE A 119 -8.06 25.24 -22.91
CA ILE A 119 -9.30 24.92 -23.63
C ILE A 119 -10.22 24.20 -22.65
N VAL A 120 -11.36 24.82 -22.31
CA VAL A 120 -12.42 24.21 -21.48
C VAL A 120 -13.54 23.75 -22.43
N PRO A 121 -13.94 22.47 -22.42
CA PRO A 121 -15.12 22.01 -23.14
C PRO A 121 -16.40 22.57 -22.50
N ASP A 122 -17.43 22.70 -23.33
CA ASP A 122 -18.74 23.33 -23.09
C ASP A 122 -19.47 22.76 -21.85
N VAL A 123 -19.19 23.34 -20.69
CA VAL A 123 -19.88 23.07 -19.42
C VAL A 123 -20.15 24.45 -18.80
N MET A 124 -21.41 24.73 -18.45
CA MET A 124 -21.78 26.05 -17.93
C MET A 124 -20.94 26.36 -16.67
N PRO A 125 -20.21 27.48 -16.66
CA PRO A 125 -19.40 27.86 -15.51
C PRO A 125 -20.27 28.13 -14.28
N ILE A 126 -19.68 27.99 -13.09
CA ILE A 126 -20.33 28.32 -11.82
C ILE A 126 -20.97 29.72 -11.89
N SER A 127 -22.17 29.88 -11.31
CA SER A 127 -22.85 31.17 -11.33
C SER A 127 -22.02 32.23 -10.59
N GLU A 128 -21.96 33.45 -11.14
CA GLU A 128 -21.19 34.54 -10.51
C GLU A 128 -21.71 34.88 -9.11
N GLN A 129 -23.00 34.64 -8.86
CA GLN A 129 -23.63 34.83 -7.55
C GLN A 129 -23.10 33.80 -6.53
N ASP A 130 -23.08 32.53 -6.90
CA ASP A 130 -22.54 31.46 -6.04
C ASP A 130 -21.03 31.70 -5.78
N LEU A 131 -20.28 32.12 -6.79
CA LEU A 131 -18.85 32.40 -6.68
C LEU A 131 -18.56 33.51 -5.66
N LYS A 132 -19.32 34.61 -5.68
CA LYS A 132 -19.17 35.71 -4.69
C LYS A 132 -19.47 35.26 -3.26
N VAL A 133 -20.51 34.44 -3.08
CA VAL A 133 -20.85 33.88 -1.75
C VAL A 133 -19.78 32.89 -1.29
N ILE A 134 -19.22 32.09 -2.20
CA ILE A 134 -18.08 31.21 -1.86
C ILE A 134 -16.87 32.03 -1.42
N GLN A 135 -16.54 33.12 -2.11
CA GLN A 135 -15.42 33.98 -1.75
C GLN A 135 -15.59 34.59 -0.35
N SER A 136 -16.82 34.88 0.09
CA SER A 136 -17.07 35.42 1.43
C SER A 136 -16.95 34.39 2.56
N ILE A 137 -16.90 33.09 2.25
CA ILE A 137 -16.65 32.02 3.24
C ILE A 137 -15.19 32.05 3.73
N PHE A 138 -14.27 32.48 2.87
CA PHE A 138 -12.86 32.62 3.17
C PHE A 138 -12.61 33.78 4.13
N GLY A 139 -11.63 33.62 5.03
CA GLY A 139 -11.40 34.55 6.11
C GLY A 139 -9.95 34.52 6.60
N ILE A 140 -9.61 35.54 7.41
CA ILE A 140 -8.25 35.79 7.90
C ILE A 140 -7.72 34.60 8.72
N ASP A 141 -8.59 33.90 9.44
CA ASP A 141 -8.24 32.78 10.33
C ASP A 141 -8.45 31.40 9.68
N THR A 142 -8.73 31.34 8.37
CA THR A 142 -8.96 30.07 7.66
C THR A 142 -8.12 29.96 6.40
N PHE A 143 -8.49 30.68 5.34
CA PHE A 143 -7.83 30.62 4.05
C PHE A 143 -7.94 31.98 3.40
N PHE A 144 -6.81 32.51 2.93
CA PHE A 144 -6.77 33.79 2.23
C PHE A 144 -6.59 33.54 0.74
N ALA A 145 -7.68 33.65 -0.02
CA ALA A 145 -7.68 33.46 -1.46
C ALA A 145 -7.01 34.66 -2.16
N THR A 146 -5.99 34.39 -2.96
CA THR A 146 -5.25 35.38 -3.77
C THR A 146 -5.69 35.38 -5.22
N GLU A 147 -6.10 34.21 -5.73
CA GLU A 147 -6.48 34.02 -7.12
C GLU A 147 -7.70 33.09 -7.16
N THR A 148 -8.69 33.44 -8.01
CA THR A 148 -9.85 32.58 -8.28
C THR A 148 -9.84 32.21 -9.75
N ILE A 149 -9.95 30.91 -10.03
CA ILE A 149 -9.97 30.35 -11.38
C ILE A 149 -11.25 29.54 -11.51
N SER A 150 -12.12 29.90 -12.44
CA SER A 150 -13.30 29.08 -12.75
C SER A 150 -12.86 27.73 -13.34
N PHE A 151 -13.42 26.64 -12.84
CA PHE A 151 -13.02 25.29 -13.25
C PHE A 151 -14.25 24.37 -13.30
N GLN A 152 -14.65 23.98 -14.51
CA GLN A 152 -15.88 23.21 -14.75
C GLN A 152 -17.11 23.93 -14.15
N GLU A 153 -18.00 23.19 -13.48
CA GLU A 153 -19.15 23.71 -12.70
C GLU A 153 -18.74 24.26 -11.32
N GLY A 154 -17.43 24.40 -11.07
CA GLY A 154 -16.84 24.78 -9.80
C GLY A 154 -15.80 25.89 -9.91
N ALA A 155 -15.01 26.04 -8.85
CA ALA A 155 -13.96 27.05 -8.79
C ALA A 155 -12.74 26.56 -8.01
N ILE A 156 -11.57 26.99 -8.46
CA ILE A 156 -10.27 26.77 -7.82
C ILE A 156 -9.82 28.09 -7.20
N PHE A 157 -9.49 28.05 -5.91
CA PHE A 157 -8.99 29.18 -5.15
C PHE A 157 -7.56 28.89 -4.73
N LYS A 158 -6.61 29.64 -5.29
CA LYS A 158 -5.23 29.63 -4.80
C LYS A 158 -5.08 30.66 -3.71
N GLY A 159 -4.24 30.36 -2.72
CA GLY A 159 -4.11 31.23 -1.58
C GLY A 159 -3.22 30.65 -0.50
N ASN A 160 -3.29 31.26 0.68
CA ASN A 160 -2.52 30.84 1.84
C ASN A 160 -3.46 30.29 2.90
N LEU A 161 -3.19 29.06 3.35
CA LEU A 161 -3.86 28.45 4.48
C LEU A 161 -3.42 29.14 5.78
N ARG A 162 -4.37 29.44 6.66
CA ARG A 162 -4.16 30.10 7.94
C ARG A 162 -4.65 29.17 9.05
N GLY A 163 -3.75 28.32 9.55
CA GLY A 163 -4.05 27.35 10.61
C GLY A 163 -3.83 25.89 10.18
N GLU A 164 -4.21 24.96 11.06
CA GLU A 164 -4.09 23.52 10.79
C GLU A 164 -5.09 23.06 9.72
N PRO A 165 -4.66 22.25 8.72
CA PRO A 165 -5.50 21.87 7.59
C PRO A 165 -6.83 21.19 7.98
N ASP A 166 -6.82 20.29 8.96
CA ASP A 166 -8.05 19.57 9.37
C ASP A 166 -9.11 20.51 9.98
N ILE A 167 -8.66 21.43 10.84
CA ILE A 167 -9.54 22.40 11.50
C ILE A 167 -10.09 23.38 10.46
N VAL A 168 -9.23 23.88 9.57
CA VAL A 168 -9.63 24.81 8.51
C VAL A 168 -10.60 24.13 7.54
N HIS A 169 -10.31 22.91 7.08
CA HIS A 169 -11.17 22.14 6.17
C HIS A 169 -12.56 21.92 6.77
N SER A 170 -12.62 21.53 8.05
CA SER A 170 -13.89 21.30 8.76
C SER A 170 -14.71 22.59 8.86
N ARG A 171 -14.08 23.71 9.25
CA ARG A 171 -14.75 25.03 9.35
C ARG A 171 -15.25 25.52 8.00
N LEU A 172 -14.43 25.43 6.95
CA LEU A 172 -14.81 25.88 5.61
C LEU A 172 -15.94 25.01 5.04
N THR A 173 -15.90 23.70 5.26
CA THR A 173 -16.94 22.77 4.83
C THR A 173 -18.26 23.04 5.56
N GLN A 174 -18.22 23.32 6.87
CA GLN A 174 -19.42 23.70 7.63
C GLN A 174 -20.02 25.01 7.12
N LYS A 175 -19.21 26.05 6.90
CA LYS A 175 -19.68 27.32 6.33
C LYS A 175 -20.29 27.14 4.93
N LEU A 176 -19.64 26.36 4.07
CA LEU A 176 -20.13 26.06 2.73
C LEU A 176 -21.48 25.35 2.78
N SER A 177 -21.63 24.38 3.68
CA SER A 177 -22.89 23.65 3.87
C SER A 177 -24.00 24.54 4.44
N ASN A 178 -23.68 25.50 5.32
CA ASN A 178 -24.68 26.44 5.83
C ASN A 178 -25.26 27.36 4.73
N HIS A 179 -24.45 27.74 3.74
CA HIS A 179 -24.90 28.62 2.64
C HIS A 179 -25.57 27.86 1.49
N PHE A 180 -25.08 26.66 1.17
CA PHE A 180 -25.47 25.94 -0.06
C PHE A 180 -26.04 24.54 0.18
N GLY A 181 -26.23 24.14 1.45
CA GLY A 181 -26.68 22.81 1.83
C GLY A 181 -25.76 21.73 1.29
N ASP A 182 -26.30 20.91 0.39
CA ASP A 182 -25.60 19.80 -0.26
C ASP A 182 -25.19 20.08 -1.71
N LYS A 183 -25.28 21.32 -2.19
CA LYS A 183 -24.95 21.65 -3.59
C LYS A 183 -23.46 21.46 -3.91
N TYR A 184 -22.57 21.90 -3.01
CA TYR A 184 -21.13 21.94 -3.24
C TYR A 184 -20.34 21.11 -2.23
N ARG A 185 -19.11 20.76 -2.61
CA ARG A 185 -18.13 20.05 -1.79
C ARG A 185 -16.76 20.69 -1.94
N LEU A 186 -16.05 20.76 -0.81
CA LEU A 186 -14.75 21.41 -0.70
C LEU A 186 -13.64 20.37 -0.61
N PHE A 187 -12.65 20.53 -1.48
CA PHE A 187 -11.39 19.81 -1.48
C PHE A 187 -10.27 20.77 -1.09
N LEU A 188 -9.42 20.32 -0.19
CA LEU A 188 -8.21 21.02 0.22
C LEU A 188 -7.02 20.18 -0.23
N VAL A 189 -6.33 20.64 -1.28
CA VAL A 189 -5.30 19.88 -1.99
C VAL A 189 -4.01 20.68 -2.14
N GLU A 190 -2.93 19.97 -2.43
CA GLU A 190 -1.63 20.58 -2.71
C GLU A 190 -1.56 21.02 -4.19
N GLY A 191 -1.28 22.30 -4.43
CA GLY A 191 -1.12 22.86 -5.77
C GLY A 191 0.24 22.53 -6.41
N THR A 192 0.44 23.02 -7.65
CA THR A 192 1.68 22.81 -8.42
C THR A 192 2.93 23.36 -7.73
N GLU A 193 2.79 24.43 -6.94
CA GLU A 193 3.88 25.09 -6.19
C GLU A 193 3.97 24.65 -4.72
N GLU A 194 3.39 23.50 -4.34
CA GLU A 194 3.35 23.04 -2.93
C GLU A 194 2.54 23.94 -2.00
N LYS A 195 1.80 24.88 -2.59
CA LYS A 195 0.91 25.79 -1.88
C LYS A 195 -0.49 25.17 -1.74
N PRO A 196 -1.16 25.36 -0.60
CA PRO A 196 -2.56 24.98 -0.40
C PRO A 196 -3.50 25.58 -1.46
N VAL A 197 -4.37 24.74 -2.02
CA VAL A 197 -5.41 25.14 -2.96
C VAL A 197 -6.74 24.60 -2.48
N VAL A 198 -7.76 25.47 -2.47
CA VAL A 198 -9.14 25.06 -2.20
C VAL A 198 -9.86 24.88 -3.53
N ILE A 199 -10.42 23.71 -3.76
CA ILE A 199 -11.23 23.41 -4.95
C ILE A 199 -12.65 23.14 -4.49
N ILE A 200 -13.62 23.82 -5.11
CA ILE A 200 -15.04 23.61 -4.84
C ILE A 200 -15.69 23.07 -6.09
N LEU A 201 -16.32 21.91 -5.97
CA LEU A 201 -17.03 21.23 -7.05
C LEU A 201 -18.46 20.90 -6.60
N PRO A 202 -19.42 20.79 -7.53
CA PRO A 202 -20.76 20.34 -7.18
C PRO A 202 -20.74 18.86 -6.78
N LYS A 203 -21.63 18.48 -5.85
CA LYS A 203 -21.74 17.08 -5.39
C LYS A 203 -22.23 16.11 -6.46
N THR A 204 -22.79 16.60 -7.57
CA THR A 204 -23.13 15.81 -8.76
C THR A 204 -21.91 15.10 -9.37
N ASN A 205 -20.70 15.60 -9.10
CA ASN A 205 -19.44 15.01 -9.56
C ASN A 205 -18.89 13.91 -8.61
N ASP A 206 -19.58 13.63 -7.49
CA ASP A 206 -19.18 12.56 -6.59
C ASP A 206 -19.18 11.20 -7.32
N PRO A 207 -18.30 10.25 -6.94
CA PRO A 207 -18.30 8.91 -7.52
C PRO A 207 -19.69 8.26 -7.43
N SER A 208 -20.22 7.87 -8.59
CA SER A 208 -21.47 7.12 -8.68
C SER A 208 -21.26 5.65 -8.27
N PRO A 209 -22.29 5.01 -7.71
CA PRO A 209 -22.24 3.58 -7.41
C PRO A 209 -22.10 2.75 -8.69
N ALA A 210 -21.57 1.54 -8.58
CA ALA A 210 -21.37 0.67 -9.73
C ALA A 210 -22.67 0.43 -10.53
N THR A 211 -22.56 0.52 -11.86
CA THR A 211 -23.68 0.26 -12.78
C THR A 211 -24.07 -1.23 -12.74
N LEU A 212 -25.26 -1.57 -13.25
CA LEU A 212 -25.70 -2.97 -13.31
C LEU A 212 -24.76 -3.83 -14.17
N ALA A 213 -24.27 -3.30 -15.29
CA ALA A 213 -23.29 -3.98 -16.13
C ALA A 213 -21.97 -4.25 -15.39
N GLN A 214 -21.51 -3.28 -14.59
CA GLN A 214 -20.32 -3.40 -13.74
C GLN A 214 -20.49 -4.46 -12.65
N LYS A 215 -21.66 -4.51 -11.99
CA LYS A 215 -21.99 -5.56 -11.01
C LYS A 215 -22.02 -6.95 -11.65
N ASN A 216 -22.63 -7.07 -12.83
CA ASN A 216 -22.65 -8.32 -13.58
C ASN A 216 -21.23 -8.75 -14.00
N LEU A 217 -20.38 -7.81 -14.42
CA LEU A 217 -18.98 -8.09 -14.73
C LEU A 217 -18.22 -8.61 -13.50
N SER A 218 -18.40 -7.98 -12.33
CA SER A 218 -17.81 -8.47 -11.08
C SER A 218 -18.24 -9.91 -10.76
N LEU A 219 -19.52 -10.25 -10.98
CA LEU A 219 -20.02 -11.61 -10.80
C LEU A 219 -19.39 -12.60 -11.81
N VAL A 220 -19.28 -12.23 -13.08
CA VAL A 220 -18.63 -13.08 -14.11
C VAL A 220 -17.17 -13.32 -13.75
N LEU A 221 -16.45 -12.28 -13.32
CA LEU A 221 -15.06 -12.40 -12.90
C LEU A 221 -14.89 -13.23 -11.63
N LEU A 222 -15.83 -13.14 -10.68
CA LEU A 222 -15.86 -14.00 -9.51
C LEU A 222 -15.98 -15.48 -9.91
N VAL A 223 -16.95 -15.82 -10.76
CA VAL A 223 -17.14 -17.19 -11.24
C VAL A 223 -15.92 -17.67 -12.03
N ALA A 224 -15.37 -16.83 -12.92
CA ALA A 224 -14.16 -17.14 -13.66
C ALA A 224 -12.98 -17.44 -12.73
N THR A 225 -12.83 -16.66 -11.64
CA THR A 225 -11.76 -16.84 -10.65
C THR A 225 -11.93 -18.13 -9.86
N ILE A 226 -13.18 -18.53 -9.55
CA ILE A 226 -13.44 -19.83 -8.91
C ILE A 226 -12.98 -20.95 -9.85
N VAL A 227 -13.35 -20.89 -11.12
CA VAL A 227 -12.97 -21.90 -12.12
C VAL A 227 -11.45 -21.96 -12.30
N THR A 228 -10.77 -20.82 -12.49
CA THR A 228 -9.31 -20.81 -12.65
C THR A 228 -8.59 -21.24 -11.38
N SER A 229 -9.13 -20.96 -10.19
CA SER A 229 -8.55 -21.44 -8.92
C SER A 229 -8.66 -22.96 -8.75
N LEU A 230 -9.77 -23.57 -9.21
CA LEU A 230 -9.93 -25.03 -9.20
C LEU A 230 -9.00 -25.69 -10.22
N GLU A 231 -8.86 -25.10 -11.40
CA GLU A 231 -7.92 -25.55 -12.43
C GLU A 231 -6.47 -25.46 -11.94
N ALA A 232 -6.06 -24.33 -11.38
CA ALA A 232 -4.71 -24.17 -10.83
C ALA A 232 -4.42 -25.18 -9.71
N ALA A 233 -5.42 -25.47 -8.86
CA ALA A 233 -5.31 -26.52 -7.86
C ALA A 233 -5.21 -27.93 -8.47
N GLY A 234 -5.95 -28.21 -9.55
CA GLY A 234 -5.82 -29.45 -10.32
C GLY A 234 -4.43 -29.63 -10.92
N ILE A 235 -3.91 -28.58 -11.57
CA ILE A 235 -2.56 -28.56 -12.14
C ILE A 235 -1.52 -28.82 -11.05
N LEU A 236 -1.68 -28.21 -9.87
CA LEU A 236 -0.79 -28.46 -8.72
C LEU A 236 -0.82 -29.93 -8.29
N LEU A 237 -1.98 -30.57 -8.36
CA LEU A 237 -2.17 -32.01 -8.08
C LEU A 237 -1.77 -32.91 -9.26
N GLY A 238 -1.26 -32.35 -10.36
CA GLY A 238 -0.77 -33.10 -11.52
C GLY A 238 -1.86 -33.52 -12.51
N PHE A 239 -3.01 -32.84 -12.56
CA PHE A 239 -4.05 -33.14 -13.55
C PHE A 239 -4.74 -31.88 -14.11
N ASP A 240 -5.21 -31.98 -15.35
CA ASP A 240 -6.06 -30.96 -15.98
C ASP A 240 -7.52 -31.19 -15.56
N LEU A 241 -8.18 -30.18 -14.97
CA LEU A 241 -9.53 -30.30 -14.41
C LEU A 241 -10.57 -30.48 -15.50
N PHE A 242 -10.42 -29.77 -16.62
CA PHE A 242 -11.37 -29.82 -17.73
C PHE A 242 -11.38 -31.18 -18.43
N SER A 243 -10.22 -31.83 -18.49
CA SER A 243 -10.07 -33.18 -19.01
C SER A 243 -10.54 -34.24 -18.00
N ASN A 244 -10.46 -33.95 -16.70
CA ASN A 244 -10.77 -34.90 -15.62
C ASN A 244 -11.79 -34.34 -14.62
N TRP A 245 -12.94 -33.90 -15.14
CA TRP A 245 -13.94 -33.20 -14.31
C TRP A 245 -14.39 -33.98 -13.06
N GLN A 246 -14.34 -35.31 -13.09
CA GLN A 246 -14.71 -36.16 -11.95
C GLN A 246 -13.83 -35.93 -10.71
N ARG A 247 -12.61 -35.41 -10.89
CA ARG A 247 -11.62 -35.20 -9.81
C ARG A 247 -11.69 -33.82 -9.17
N TYR A 248 -12.69 -32.98 -9.52
CA TYR A 248 -12.83 -31.63 -8.97
C TYR A 248 -12.83 -31.57 -7.44
N ARG A 249 -13.32 -32.63 -6.77
CA ARG A 249 -13.34 -32.74 -5.31
C ARG A 249 -11.95 -32.73 -4.68
N GLU A 250 -10.93 -33.23 -5.39
CA GLU A 250 -9.53 -33.21 -4.95
C GLU A 250 -8.95 -31.78 -4.97
N ALA A 251 -9.40 -30.93 -5.90
CA ALA A 251 -8.93 -29.56 -6.07
C ALA A 251 -9.59 -28.56 -5.09
N ILE A 252 -10.78 -28.87 -4.58
CA ILE A 252 -11.55 -27.98 -3.69
C ILE A 252 -10.75 -27.55 -2.45
N PRO A 253 -10.12 -28.44 -1.66
CA PRO A 253 -9.42 -28.03 -0.44
C PRO A 253 -8.30 -27.01 -0.70
N LEU A 254 -7.56 -27.19 -1.79
CA LEU A 254 -6.47 -26.28 -2.17
C LEU A 254 -7.00 -24.94 -2.66
N SER A 255 -8.03 -24.96 -3.50
CA SER A 255 -8.73 -23.75 -3.96
C SER A 255 -9.31 -22.97 -2.76
N LEU A 256 -9.95 -23.66 -1.80
CA LEU A 256 -10.47 -23.03 -0.57
C LEU A 256 -9.35 -22.39 0.26
N GLY A 257 -8.18 -23.02 0.34
CA GLY A 257 -7.01 -22.42 0.98
C GLY A 257 -6.61 -21.09 0.32
N LEU A 258 -6.54 -21.04 -1.00
CA LEU A 258 -6.28 -19.80 -1.74
C LEU A 258 -7.39 -18.75 -1.51
N TRP A 259 -8.65 -19.16 -1.62
CA TRP A 259 -9.81 -18.28 -1.39
C TRP A 259 -9.84 -17.72 0.02
N SER A 260 -9.36 -18.45 1.02
CA SER A 260 -9.27 -17.94 2.39
C SER A 260 -8.38 -16.70 2.49
N VAL A 261 -7.27 -16.66 1.73
CA VAL A 261 -6.37 -15.50 1.66
C VAL A 261 -7.03 -14.35 0.92
N LEU A 262 -7.64 -14.61 -0.24
CA LEU A 262 -8.30 -13.58 -1.06
C LEU A 262 -9.48 -12.93 -0.31
N ILE A 263 -10.30 -13.74 0.35
CA ILE A 263 -11.44 -13.28 1.13
C ILE A 263 -10.96 -12.50 2.35
N ALA A 264 -9.95 -12.99 3.06
CA ALA A 264 -9.37 -12.26 4.19
C ALA A 264 -8.84 -10.89 3.77
N HIS A 265 -8.20 -10.79 2.62
CA HIS A 265 -7.73 -9.53 2.04
C HIS A 265 -8.90 -8.54 1.82
N GLU A 266 -9.95 -8.95 1.09
CA GLU A 266 -11.09 -8.06 0.84
C GLU A 266 -11.86 -7.69 2.12
N ILE A 267 -11.99 -8.64 3.07
CA ILE A 267 -12.58 -8.35 4.38
C ILE A 267 -11.78 -7.27 5.13
N GLY A 268 -10.45 -7.27 5.01
CA GLY A 268 -9.59 -6.24 5.60
C GLY A 268 -9.97 -4.84 5.12
N HIS A 269 -10.09 -4.66 3.80
CA HIS A 269 -10.57 -3.41 3.22
C HIS A 269 -11.98 -3.05 3.71
N LEU A 270 -12.91 -3.99 3.68
CA LEU A 270 -14.32 -3.76 4.05
C LEU A 270 -14.50 -3.34 5.51
N ILE A 271 -13.77 -3.98 6.44
CA ILE A 271 -13.84 -3.66 7.87
C ILE A 271 -13.43 -2.21 8.12
N ILE A 272 -12.30 -1.79 7.55
CA ILE A 272 -11.78 -0.43 7.77
C ILE A 272 -12.59 0.60 6.98
N ALA A 273 -13.01 0.30 5.76
CA ALA A 273 -13.88 1.18 5.01
C ALA A 273 -15.20 1.45 5.75
N LYS A 274 -15.84 0.41 6.31
CA LYS A 274 -17.04 0.56 7.14
C LYS A 274 -16.79 1.40 8.38
N ARG A 275 -15.64 1.22 9.05
CA ARG A 275 -15.25 2.03 10.22
C ARG A 275 -15.14 3.52 9.90
N HIS A 276 -14.71 3.86 8.68
CA HIS A 276 -14.55 5.24 8.22
C HIS A 276 -15.73 5.76 7.39
N ASN A 277 -16.86 5.03 7.32
CA ASN A 277 -18.02 5.36 6.48
C ASN A 277 -17.68 5.58 5.00
N VAL A 278 -16.71 4.82 4.49
CA VAL A 278 -16.29 4.82 3.09
C VAL A 278 -16.98 3.67 2.37
N ARG A 279 -17.56 3.94 1.20
CA ARG A 279 -18.20 2.92 0.35
C ARG A 279 -17.20 2.34 -0.63
N LEU A 280 -17.13 1.02 -0.68
CA LEU A 280 -16.34 0.26 -1.65
C LEU A 280 -17.26 -0.45 -2.63
N SER A 281 -16.81 -0.60 -3.88
CA SER A 281 -17.49 -1.41 -4.88
C SER A 281 -17.38 -2.90 -4.55
N LEU A 282 -18.16 -3.72 -5.25
CA LEU A 282 -17.86 -5.15 -5.30
C LEU A 282 -16.45 -5.36 -5.91
N PRO A 283 -15.68 -6.34 -5.40
CA PRO A 283 -14.35 -6.65 -5.91
C PRO A 283 -14.43 -7.22 -7.33
N TYR A 284 -13.56 -6.75 -8.21
CA TYR A 284 -13.34 -7.34 -9.54
C TYR A 284 -12.15 -8.29 -9.45
N PHE A 285 -12.43 -9.58 -9.23
CA PHE A 285 -11.37 -10.59 -9.16
C PHE A 285 -10.65 -10.74 -10.50
N LEU A 286 -9.35 -11.02 -10.43
CA LEU A 286 -8.46 -11.15 -11.57
C LEU A 286 -8.12 -12.64 -11.78
N PRO A 287 -8.89 -13.37 -12.62
CA PRO A 287 -8.64 -14.78 -12.86
C PRO A 287 -7.34 -14.99 -13.64
N THR A 288 -6.61 -16.06 -13.30
CA THR A 288 -5.41 -16.49 -14.04
C THR A 288 -5.27 -18.00 -14.00
N TRP A 289 -4.88 -18.59 -15.14
CA TRP A 289 -4.73 -20.04 -15.26
C TRP A 289 -3.55 -20.59 -14.44
N GLN A 290 -2.48 -19.79 -14.27
CA GLN A 290 -1.22 -20.28 -13.70
C GLN A 290 -1.25 -20.44 -12.18
N ILE A 291 -1.86 -19.47 -11.49
CA ILE A 291 -1.88 -19.42 -10.01
C ILE A 291 -3.29 -19.27 -9.44
N GLY A 292 -4.31 -19.40 -10.28
CA GLY A 292 -5.73 -19.28 -9.91
C GLY A 292 -6.25 -17.86 -9.91
N SER A 293 -5.63 -16.95 -9.15
CA SER A 293 -6.03 -15.54 -9.04
C SER A 293 -4.85 -14.61 -8.78
N PHE A 294 -4.94 -13.38 -9.27
CA PHE A 294 -4.05 -12.28 -8.89
C PHE A 294 -4.64 -11.35 -7.83
N GLY A 295 -5.72 -11.77 -7.15
CA GLY A 295 -6.45 -10.92 -6.21
C GLY A 295 -7.63 -10.23 -6.88
N ALA A 296 -8.05 -9.10 -6.32
CA ALA A 296 -9.14 -8.31 -6.86
C ALA A 296 -8.82 -6.82 -6.90
N ILE A 297 -9.52 -6.12 -7.78
CA ILE A 297 -9.52 -4.66 -7.84
C ILE A 297 -10.78 -4.17 -7.15
N THR A 298 -10.63 -3.44 -6.05
CA THR A 298 -11.73 -2.83 -5.30
C THR A 298 -11.66 -1.31 -5.43
N ARG A 299 -12.77 -0.70 -5.89
CA ARG A 299 -12.85 0.75 -6.18
C ARG A 299 -13.59 1.48 -5.07
N PHE A 300 -13.22 2.74 -4.83
CA PHE A 300 -13.98 3.61 -3.94
C PHE A 300 -15.21 4.20 -4.64
N GLU A 301 -16.40 3.99 -4.05
CA GLU A 301 -17.70 4.56 -4.48
C GLU A 301 -18.10 5.79 -3.65
N SER A 302 -17.17 6.32 -2.85
CA SER A 302 -17.30 7.55 -2.11
C SER A 302 -15.96 8.27 -2.05
N LEU A 303 -15.99 9.59 -1.85
CA LEU A 303 -14.78 10.36 -1.60
C LEU A 303 -14.19 10.02 -0.23
N LEU A 304 -12.86 10.04 -0.17
CA LEU A 304 -12.12 9.78 1.06
C LEU A 304 -12.00 11.08 1.88
N PRO A 305 -12.17 11.05 3.21
CA PRO A 305 -12.04 12.24 4.05
C PRO A 305 -10.63 12.83 4.01
N ASN A 306 -9.61 11.98 4.14
CA ASN A 306 -8.21 12.40 4.17
C ASN A 306 -7.27 11.25 3.80
N ARG A 307 -5.98 11.57 3.68
CA ARG A 307 -4.91 10.61 3.36
C ARG A 307 -4.71 9.53 4.42
N SER A 308 -5.01 9.80 5.69
CA SER A 308 -4.93 8.77 6.75
C SER A 308 -5.94 7.66 6.52
N VAL A 309 -7.17 8.00 6.10
CA VAL A 309 -8.19 6.99 5.76
C VAL A 309 -7.81 6.19 4.50
N LEU A 310 -7.20 6.85 3.50
CA LEU A 310 -6.65 6.14 2.33
C LEU A 310 -5.62 5.10 2.76
N PHE A 311 -4.68 5.49 3.65
CA PHE A 311 -3.68 4.57 4.20
C PHE A 311 -4.34 3.41 4.96
N ASP A 312 -5.25 3.72 5.89
CA ASP A 312 -5.84 2.71 6.78
C ASP A 312 -6.57 1.62 5.97
N ILE A 313 -7.30 2.01 4.92
CA ILE A 313 -7.99 1.05 4.05
C ILE A 313 -6.99 0.28 3.19
N ALA A 314 -6.02 0.95 2.56
CA ALA A 314 -5.03 0.30 1.69
C ALA A 314 -4.08 -0.64 2.44
N PHE A 315 -3.79 -0.36 3.72
CA PHE A 315 -3.00 -1.24 4.59
C PHE A 315 -3.78 -2.51 4.99
N ALA A 316 -5.07 -2.37 5.28
CA ALA A 316 -5.85 -3.41 5.94
C ALA A 316 -5.99 -4.71 5.13
N GLY A 317 -6.18 -4.59 3.81
CA GLY A 317 -6.31 -5.76 2.94
C GLY A 317 -5.03 -6.60 2.89
N PRO A 318 -3.90 -6.02 2.46
CA PRO A 318 -2.62 -6.72 2.48
C PRO A 318 -2.18 -7.21 3.87
N ALA A 319 -2.47 -6.45 4.93
CA ALA A 319 -2.15 -6.89 6.29
C ALA A 319 -2.93 -8.15 6.70
N LEU A 320 -4.24 -8.19 6.45
CA LEU A 320 -5.07 -9.33 6.84
C LEU A 320 -4.86 -10.55 5.92
N GLY A 321 -4.81 -10.34 4.61
CA GLY A 321 -4.51 -11.39 3.64
C GLY A 321 -3.10 -11.96 3.82
N GLY A 322 -2.11 -11.10 3.96
CA GLY A 322 -0.72 -11.49 4.22
C GLY A 322 -0.55 -12.25 5.53
N LEU A 323 -1.28 -11.86 6.60
CA LEU A 323 -1.26 -12.58 7.87
C LEU A 323 -1.83 -14.00 7.73
N VAL A 324 -3.00 -14.15 7.09
CA VAL A 324 -3.59 -15.48 6.83
C VAL A 324 -2.61 -16.33 6.01
N SER A 325 -2.02 -15.76 4.96
CA SER A 325 -1.05 -16.45 4.12
C SER A 325 0.20 -16.89 4.89
N LEU A 326 0.71 -16.04 5.78
CA LEU A 326 1.85 -16.35 6.64
C LEU A 326 1.53 -17.48 7.61
N ILE A 327 0.32 -17.49 8.20
CA ILE A 327 -0.15 -18.58 9.05
C ILE A 327 -0.20 -19.88 8.27
N LEU A 328 -0.80 -19.90 7.08
CA LEU A 328 -0.88 -21.09 6.23
C LEU A 328 0.52 -21.61 5.86
N LEU A 329 1.46 -20.71 5.51
CA LEU A 329 2.82 -21.07 5.19
C LEU A 329 3.53 -21.71 6.39
N ILE A 330 3.51 -21.07 7.56
CA ILE A 330 4.18 -21.57 8.77
C ILE A 330 3.57 -22.91 9.21
N VAL A 331 2.23 -22.98 9.27
CA VAL A 331 1.54 -24.24 9.62
C VAL A 331 1.88 -25.33 8.59
N GLY A 332 1.87 -25.01 7.30
CA GLY A 332 2.27 -25.93 6.24
C GLY A 332 3.69 -26.45 6.41
N LEU A 333 4.66 -25.57 6.70
CA LEU A 333 6.04 -25.96 6.96
C LEU A 333 6.13 -26.88 8.19
N THR A 334 5.43 -26.56 9.29
CA THR A 334 5.46 -27.40 10.50
C THR A 334 4.76 -28.75 10.36
N LEU A 335 3.77 -28.85 9.47
CA LEU A 335 3.06 -30.10 9.17
C LEU A 335 3.77 -30.94 8.09
N SER A 336 4.79 -30.37 7.44
CA SER A 336 5.55 -31.06 6.40
C SER A 336 6.31 -32.23 7.01
N ASN A 337 6.18 -33.38 6.35
CA ASN A 337 6.77 -34.65 6.74
C ASN A 337 6.97 -35.54 5.51
N SER A 338 7.64 -36.68 5.66
CA SER A 338 7.96 -37.59 4.55
C SER A 338 6.74 -38.13 3.79
N ALA A 339 5.54 -38.17 4.40
CA ALA A 339 4.30 -38.60 3.77
C ALA A 339 3.49 -37.46 3.13
N SER A 340 4.06 -36.25 3.03
CA SER A 340 3.37 -35.10 2.44
C SER A 340 3.15 -35.27 0.94
N LEU A 341 2.06 -34.69 0.45
CA LEU A 341 1.59 -34.86 -0.93
C LEU A 341 2.54 -34.28 -1.98
N PHE A 342 3.21 -33.16 -1.69
CA PHE A 342 4.05 -32.49 -2.68
C PHE A 342 5.52 -32.72 -2.42
N GLN A 343 6.23 -33.16 -3.45
CA GLN A 343 7.69 -33.24 -3.46
C GLN A 343 8.22 -32.06 -4.28
N ILE A 344 8.85 -31.11 -3.61
CA ILE A 344 9.27 -29.85 -4.23
C ILE A 344 10.80 -29.75 -4.16
N PRO A 345 11.48 -29.32 -5.24
CA PRO A 345 12.91 -29.04 -5.20
C PRO A 345 13.23 -27.96 -4.17
N SER A 346 14.35 -28.09 -3.45
CA SER A 346 14.78 -27.07 -2.47
C SER A 346 15.04 -25.69 -3.10
N THR A 347 15.32 -25.63 -4.39
CA THR A 347 15.42 -24.40 -5.18
C THR A 347 14.11 -23.58 -5.21
N PHE A 348 12.95 -24.20 -4.97
CA PHE A 348 11.69 -23.48 -4.81
C PHE A 348 11.75 -22.45 -3.68
N PHE A 349 12.36 -22.79 -2.56
CA PHE A 349 12.47 -21.89 -1.40
C PHE A 349 13.37 -20.70 -1.71
N GLN A 350 14.34 -20.86 -2.61
CA GLN A 350 15.23 -19.78 -3.08
C GLN A 350 14.49 -18.74 -3.94
N SER A 351 13.24 -18.97 -4.35
CA SER A 351 12.46 -17.99 -5.11
C SER A 351 12.08 -16.74 -4.31
N SER A 352 12.24 -16.76 -2.99
CA SER A 352 11.85 -15.67 -2.10
C SER A 352 12.73 -15.64 -0.84
N ILE A 353 13.30 -14.47 -0.52
CA ILE A 353 14.11 -14.29 0.70
C ILE A 353 13.26 -14.58 1.95
N LEU A 354 12.02 -14.08 2.02
CA LEU A 354 11.14 -14.30 3.17
C LEU A 354 10.82 -15.79 3.36
N VAL A 355 10.52 -16.49 2.28
CA VAL A 355 10.11 -17.91 2.33
C VAL A 355 11.32 -18.78 2.65
N SER A 356 12.48 -18.49 2.06
CA SER A 356 13.76 -19.11 2.42
C SER A 356 14.04 -18.96 3.91
N PHE A 357 13.91 -17.75 4.45
CA PHE A 357 14.16 -17.46 5.85
C PHE A 357 13.22 -18.27 6.77
N LEU A 358 11.92 -18.25 6.49
CA LEU A 358 10.93 -19.00 7.28
C LEU A 358 11.14 -20.52 7.17
N ALA A 359 11.43 -21.02 5.97
CA ALA A 359 11.72 -22.43 5.76
C ALA A 359 12.97 -22.86 6.52
N ARG A 360 14.06 -22.06 6.52
CA ARG A 360 15.29 -22.37 7.26
C ARG A 360 15.05 -22.45 8.76
N ILE A 361 14.21 -21.59 9.31
CA ILE A 361 13.86 -21.61 10.73
C ILE A 361 13.04 -22.87 11.09
N VAL A 362 12.12 -23.29 10.23
CA VAL A 362 11.18 -24.38 10.55
C VAL A 362 11.72 -25.76 10.17
N LEU A 363 12.29 -25.90 8.97
CA LEU A 363 12.77 -27.17 8.41
C LEU A 363 14.25 -27.43 8.71
N GLY A 364 15.02 -26.40 9.08
CA GLY A 364 16.43 -26.54 9.44
C GLY A 364 17.26 -27.19 8.32
N ASP A 365 17.94 -28.29 8.64
CA ASP A 365 18.86 -28.98 7.74
C ASP A 365 18.17 -29.83 6.67
N GLU A 366 16.85 -30.05 6.76
CA GLU A 366 16.11 -30.71 5.69
C GLU A 366 16.19 -29.94 4.36
N LEU A 367 16.47 -28.64 4.40
CA LEU A 367 16.69 -27.78 3.22
C LEU A 367 17.94 -28.10 2.41
N GLN A 368 18.87 -28.87 2.97
CA GLN A 368 20.05 -29.35 2.24
C GLN A 368 19.68 -30.46 1.24
N ASN A 369 18.55 -31.12 1.44
CA ASN A 369 18.08 -32.15 0.51
C ASN A 369 17.70 -31.52 -0.83
N ALA A 370 17.93 -32.26 -1.92
CA ALA A 370 17.56 -31.80 -3.27
C ALA A 370 16.04 -31.66 -3.44
N VAL A 371 15.27 -32.54 -2.77
CA VAL A 371 13.81 -32.60 -2.82
C VAL A 371 13.27 -32.71 -1.41
N ILE A 372 12.22 -31.94 -1.12
CA ILE A 372 11.61 -31.86 0.20
C ILE A 372 10.12 -32.16 0.06
N SER A 373 9.61 -33.05 0.91
CA SER A 373 8.18 -33.32 1.00
C SER A 373 7.50 -32.24 1.83
N VAL A 374 6.57 -31.50 1.22
CA VAL A 374 5.88 -30.37 1.86
C VAL A 374 4.37 -30.54 1.89
N HIS A 375 3.77 -30.04 2.95
CA HIS A 375 2.32 -29.97 3.08
C HIS A 375 1.71 -28.99 2.05
N PRO A 376 0.53 -29.25 1.46
CA PRO A 376 -0.12 -28.34 0.51
C PRO A 376 -0.28 -26.89 0.98
N LEU A 377 -0.48 -26.71 2.29
CA LEU A 377 -0.58 -25.38 2.91
C LEU A 377 0.68 -24.52 2.72
N THR A 378 1.87 -25.15 2.61
CA THR A 378 3.13 -24.44 2.32
C THR A 378 3.05 -23.71 0.98
N VAL A 379 2.56 -24.41 -0.05
CA VAL A 379 2.44 -23.83 -1.40
C VAL A 379 1.34 -22.77 -1.44
N ILE A 380 0.20 -23.01 -0.79
CA ILE A 380 -0.91 -22.06 -0.72
C ILE A 380 -0.51 -20.79 0.04
N GLY A 381 0.15 -20.94 1.18
CA GLY A 381 0.67 -19.83 1.97
C GLY A 381 1.76 -19.04 1.24
N TRP A 382 2.59 -19.70 0.44
CA TRP A 382 3.52 -19.01 -0.46
C TRP A 382 2.79 -18.23 -1.57
N LEU A 383 1.85 -18.86 -2.27
CA LEU A 383 1.07 -18.23 -3.34
C LEU A 383 0.32 -16.99 -2.82
N GLY A 384 -0.32 -17.09 -1.67
CA GLY A 384 -1.03 -15.95 -1.07
C GLY A 384 -0.11 -14.79 -0.66
N LEU A 385 1.14 -15.07 -0.24
CA LEU A 385 2.14 -14.04 0.03
C LEU A 385 2.56 -13.36 -1.26
N VAL A 386 2.78 -14.13 -2.35
CA VAL A 386 3.11 -13.58 -3.67
C VAL A 386 1.97 -12.68 -4.18
N ILE A 387 0.72 -13.13 -4.12
CA ILE A 387 -0.45 -12.33 -4.53
C ILE A 387 -0.53 -11.04 -3.71
N THR A 388 -0.38 -11.14 -2.39
CA THR A 388 -0.37 -9.97 -1.50
C THR A 388 0.77 -9.01 -1.82
N ALA A 389 1.96 -9.53 -2.09
CA ALA A 389 3.13 -8.72 -2.45
C ALA A 389 2.97 -8.02 -3.80
N LEU A 390 2.33 -8.66 -4.78
CA LEU A 390 2.01 -8.04 -6.06
C LEU A 390 1.02 -6.88 -5.90
N ASN A 391 0.00 -7.01 -5.05
CA ASN A 391 -0.90 -5.90 -4.71
C ASN A 391 -0.21 -4.77 -3.91
N LEU A 392 0.91 -5.09 -3.25
CA LEU A 392 1.75 -4.10 -2.54
C LEU A 392 2.79 -3.42 -3.44
N LEU A 393 2.82 -3.71 -4.75
CA LEU A 393 3.67 -2.96 -5.67
C LEU A 393 3.31 -1.46 -5.64
N PRO A 394 4.30 -0.54 -5.59
CA PRO A 394 4.06 0.89 -5.40
C PRO A 394 3.64 1.58 -6.71
N ALA A 395 2.54 1.11 -7.30
CA ALA A 395 2.05 1.54 -8.61
C ALA A 395 0.54 1.77 -8.65
N GLY A 396 0.16 2.99 -9.02
CA GLY A 396 -1.21 3.34 -9.38
C GLY A 396 -2.23 3.10 -8.27
N GLN A 397 -3.33 2.43 -8.61
CA GLN A 397 -4.43 2.11 -7.68
C GLN A 397 -4.23 0.80 -6.90
N LEU A 398 -3.10 0.10 -7.08
CA LEU A 398 -2.75 -1.01 -6.21
C LEU A 398 -2.59 -0.53 -4.77
N ASP A 399 -2.72 -1.44 -3.80
CA ASP A 399 -2.62 -1.08 -2.39
C ASP A 399 -1.28 -0.44 -2.03
N GLY A 400 -0.19 -0.95 -2.60
CA GLY A 400 1.13 -0.34 -2.47
C GLY A 400 1.19 1.09 -3.03
N GLY A 401 0.54 1.32 -4.19
CA GLY A 401 0.40 2.65 -4.79
C GLY A 401 -0.40 3.62 -3.91
N ARG A 402 -1.51 3.14 -3.35
CA ARG A 402 -2.36 3.89 -2.40
C ARG A 402 -1.63 4.19 -1.09
N ILE A 403 -0.84 3.26 -0.56
CA ILE A 403 0.02 3.47 0.62
C ILE A 403 1.05 4.56 0.33
N VAL A 404 1.76 4.49 -0.80
CA VAL A 404 2.74 5.52 -1.20
C VAL A 404 2.05 6.87 -1.41
N GLN A 405 0.89 6.90 -2.05
CA GLN A 405 0.11 8.12 -2.24
C GLN A 405 -0.33 8.73 -0.91
N ALA A 406 -0.77 7.91 0.04
CA ALA A 406 -1.19 8.37 1.35
C ALA A 406 -0.01 8.96 2.14
N ILE A 407 1.14 8.29 2.20
CA ILE A 407 2.29 8.73 3.02
C ILE A 407 3.06 9.89 2.36
N TYR A 408 3.32 9.78 1.06
CA TYR A 408 4.26 10.65 0.34
C TYR A 408 3.60 11.59 -0.67
N GLY A 409 2.27 11.51 -0.80
CA GLY A 409 1.51 12.37 -1.70
C GLY A 409 1.57 11.92 -3.15
N ARG A 410 0.82 12.65 -3.99
CA ARG A 410 0.56 12.29 -5.39
C ARG A 410 1.79 12.32 -6.29
N LYS A 411 2.68 13.31 -6.08
CA LYS A 411 3.89 13.48 -6.89
C LYS A 411 4.80 12.26 -6.79
N ILE A 412 5.05 11.80 -5.56
CA ILE A 412 5.90 10.63 -5.30
C ILE A 412 5.21 9.36 -5.80
N ALA A 413 3.91 9.17 -5.52
CA ALA A 413 3.16 8.01 -6.03
C ALA A 413 3.18 7.89 -7.56
N ARG A 414 3.10 9.01 -8.29
CA ARG A 414 3.24 9.00 -9.75
C ARG A 414 4.63 8.55 -10.19
N ARG A 415 5.69 9.06 -9.54
CA ARG A 415 7.07 8.68 -9.83
C ARG A 415 7.32 7.20 -9.54
N THR A 416 6.84 6.68 -8.41
CA THR A 416 6.99 5.26 -8.07
C THR A 416 6.20 4.37 -9.01
N THR A 417 5.03 4.81 -9.49
CA THR A 417 4.25 4.08 -10.51
C THR A 417 5.04 3.91 -11.79
N VAL A 418 5.65 4.99 -12.30
CA VAL A 418 6.50 4.95 -13.49
C VAL A 418 7.73 4.07 -13.24
N ALA A 419 8.41 4.23 -12.10
CA ALA A 419 9.56 3.41 -11.75
C ALA A 419 9.22 1.92 -11.69
N THR A 420 8.08 1.56 -11.07
CA THR A 420 7.60 0.18 -10.99
C THR A 420 7.32 -0.40 -12.37
N LEU A 421 6.64 0.35 -13.25
CA LEU A 421 6.39 -0.08 -14.63
C LEU A 421 7.69 -0.29 -15.43
N VAL A 422 8.67 0.59 -15.28
CA VAL A 422 9.98 0.45 -15.93
C VAL A 422 10.70 -0.81 -15.41
N ILE A 423 10.73 -1.00 -14.09
CA ILE A 423 11.37 -2.16 -13.46
C ILE A 423 10.69 -3.46 -13.90
N LEU A 424 9.36 -3.54 -13.84
CA LEU A 424 8.61 -4.72 -14.30
C LEU A 424 8.82 -4.98 -15.80
N GLY A 425 8.86 -3.93 -16.62
CA GLY A 425 9.17 -4.03 -18.05
C GLY A 425 10.58 -4.60 -18.31
N ILE A 426 11.60 -4.13 -17.59
CA ILE A 426 12.95 -4.66 -17.69
C ILE A 426 12.99 -6.13 -17.24
N ILE A 427 12.38 -6.45 -16.10
CA ILE A 427 12.31 -7.83 -15.59
C ILE A 427 11.62 -8.75 -16.61
N SER A 428 10.55 -8.28 -17.24
CA SER A 428 9.84 -9.02 -18.29
C SER A 428 10.71 -9.30 -19.52
N LEU A 429 11.62 -8.41 -19.89
CA LEU A 429 12.52 -8.58 -21.04
C LEU A 429 13.71 -9.48 -20.71
N VAL A 430 14.24 -9.39 -19.48
CA VAL A 430 15.38 -10.18 -19.03
C VAL A 430 14.96 -11.61 -18.68
N ASN A 431 13.76 -11.78 -18.13
CA ASN A 431 13.22 -13.08 -17.73
C ASN A 431 12.00 -13.47 -18.58
N SER A 432 12.21 -13.62 -19.88
CA SER A 432 11.17 -14.02 -20.85
C SER A 432 10.54 -15.39 -20.55
N SER A 433 11.15 -16.20 -19.69
CA SER A 433 10.60 -17.50 -19.27
C SER A 433 9.47 -17.38 -18.25
N ASN A 434 9.42 -16.29 -17.49
CA ASN A 434 8.37 -16.03 -16.51
C ASN A 434 7.39 -14.97 -17.04
N PRO A 435 6.13 -15.33 -17.35
CA PRO A 435 5.15 -14.39 -17.89
C PRO A 435 4.52 -13.47 -16.83
N ILE A 436 4.71 -13.73 -15.54
CA ILE A 436 4.05 -12.96 -14.45
C ILE A 436 4.42 -11.47 -14.49
N PRO A 437 5.70 -11.06 -14.59
CA PRO A 437 6.07 -9.64 -14.65
C PRO A 437 5.48 -8.93 -15.88
N LEU A 438 5.40 -9.61 -17.03
CA LEU A 438 4.79 -9.06 -18.24
C LEU A 438 3.30 -8.80 -18.02
N TYR A 439 2.59 -9.79 -17.49
CA TYR A 439 1.17 -9.68 -17.18
C TYR A 439 0.89 -8.49 -16.26
N TRP A 440 1.66 -8.35 -15.17
CA TRP A 440 1.52 -7.23 -14.25
C TRP A 440 1.90 -5.89 -14.86
N THR A 441 2.90 -5.85 -15.73
CA THR A 441 3.25 -4.63 -16.48
C THR A 441 2.05 -4.15 -17.31
N ILE A 442 1.39 -5.07 -18.04
CA ILE A 442 0.21 -4.76 -18.85
C ILE A 442 -0.96 -4.37 -17.95
N LEU A 443 -1.26 -5.17 -16.92
CA LEU A 443 -2.36 -4.90 -16.00
C LEU A 443 -2.22 -3.53 -15.36
N VAL A 444 -1.05 -3.20 -14.82
CA VAL A 444 -0.82 -1.89 -14.21
C VAL A 444 -0.91 -0.80 -15.27
N ALA A 445 -0.24 -0.93 -16.42
CA ALA A 445 -0.21 0.11 -17.44
C ALA A 445 -1.61 0.50 -17.97
N PHE A 446 -2.52 -0.48 -18.10
CA PHE A 446 -3.84 -0.26 -18.71
C PHE A 446 -4.99 -0.16 -17.71
N LEU A 447 -4.96 -0.90 -16.60
CA LEU A 447 -6.09 -0.99 -15.67
C LEU A 447 -5.86 -0.22 -14.37
N GLN A 448 -4.62 -0.08 -13.90
CA GLN A 448 -4.33 0.44 -12.56
C GLN A 448 -3.41 1.65 -12.53
N ARG A 449 -2.87 2.13 -13.66
CA ARG A 449 -1.83 3.18 -13.72
C ARG A 449 -2.21 4.50 -13.05
N GLU A 450 -3.50 4.82 -13.04
CA GLU A 450 -3.97 6.08 -12.47
C GLU A 450 -3.78 6.09 -10.95
N LEU A 451 -3.68 7.29 -10.38
CA LEU A 451 -3.68 7.43 -8.93
C LEU A 451 -5.10 7.41 -8.41
N GLU A 452 -5.26 7.14 -7.11
CA GLU A 452 -6.56 7.24 -6.47
C GLU A 452 -7.08 8.69 -6.54
N ARG A 453 -8.40 8.89 -6.52
CA ARG A 453 -9.02 10.24 -6.59
C ARG A 453 -8.62 11.11 -5.40
N PRO A 454 -8.67 12.45 -5.53
CA PRO A 454 -8.33 13.33 -4.42
C PRO A 454 -9.20 13.09 -3.20
N SER A 455 -8.57 13.01 -2.03
CA SER A 455 -9.29 13.07 -0.75
C SER A 455 -9.81 14.48 -0.51
N LEU A 456 -10.83 14.63 0.34
CA LEU A 456 -11.37 15.94 0.72
C LEU A 456 -10.32 16.83 1.39
N ASN A 457 -9.41 16.24 2.16
CA ASN A 457 -8.21 16.90 2.67
C ASN A 457 -6.96 16.06 2.34
N GLU A 458 -6.13 16.55 1.40
CA GLU A 458 -4.83 15.95 1.06
C GLU A 458 -3.63 16.64 1.73
N LEU A 459 -3.83 17.76 2.41
CA LEU A 459 -2.74 18.49 3.07
C LEU A 459 -2.33 17.85 4.40
N THR A 460 -3.25 17.22 5.11
CA THR A 460 -2.91 16.48 6.34
C THR A 460 -2.26 15.15 6.00
N GLU A 461 -1.05 14.97 6.51
CA GLU A 461 -0.27 13.76 6.33
C GLU A 461 -0.65 12.67 7.35
N PRO A 462 -0.52 11.37 7.01
CA PRO A 462 -0.60 10.30 7.99
C PRO A 462 0.50 10.45 9.05
N ASP A 463 0.22 9.99 10.27
CA ASP A 463 1.20 9.99 11.34
C ASP A 463 2.34 8.99 11.07
N ASP A 464 3.48 9.20 11.73
CA ASP A 464 4.68 8.39 11.45
C ASP A 464 4.48 6.90 11.77
N THR A 465 3.54 6.53 12.66
CA THR A 465 3.23 5.13 12.96
C THR A 465 2.65 4.41 11.73
N ARG A 466 1.73 5.05 11.01
CA ARG A 466 1.21 4.58 9.72
C ARG A 466 2.32 4.50 8.69
N ALA A 467 3.19 5.50 8.64
CA ALA A 467 4.35 5.46 7.73
C ALA A 467 5.26 4.25 8.02
N GLY A 468 5.48 3.91 9.31
CA GLY A 468 6.23 2.73 9.73
C GLY A 468 5.59 1.42 9.29
N TRP A 469 4.27 1.28 9.47
CA TRP A 469 3.51 0.11 9.00
C TRP A 469 3.53 -0.03 7.46
N GLY A 470 3.39 1.09 6.75
CA GLY A 470 3.49 1.11 5.28
C GLY A 470 4.87 0.67 4.80
N LEU A 471 5.93 1.18 5.43
CA LEU A 471 7.30 0.79 5.11
C LEU A 471 7.57 -0.69 5.42
N LEU A 472 7.01 -1.22 6.52
CA LEU A 472 7.09 -2.65 6.82
C LEU A 472 6.42 -3.50 5.73
N LEU A 473 5.22 -3.14 5.25
CA LEU A 473 4.56 -3.87 4.17
C LEU A 473 5.34 -3.80 2.86
N LEU A 474 5.89 -2.64 2.50
CA LEU A 474 6.73 -2.50 1.31
C LEU A 474 8.02 -3.31 1.43
N PHE A 475 8.62 -3.36 2.62
CA PHE A 475 9.78 -4.21 2.89
C PHE A 475 9.43 -5.71 2.76
N LEU A 476 8.32 -6.14 3.36
CA LEU A 476 7.86 -7.54 3.26
C LEU A 476 7.53 -7.91 1.82
N MET A 477 6.92 -7.01 1.04
CA MET A 477 6.71 -7.19 -0.39
C MET A 477 8.02 -7.45 -1.13
N LEU A 478 9.06 -6.64 -0.90
CA LEU A 478 10.38 -6.85 -1.49
C LEU A 478 11.00 -8.17 -1.04
N ALA A 479 10.92 -8.49 0.25
CA ALA A 479 11.42 -9.77 0.79
C ALA A 479 10.68 -10.98 0.21
N THR A 480 9.41 -10.83 -0.15
CA THR A 480 8.63 -11.88 -0.81
C THR A 480 9.00 -12.03 -2.29
N LEU A 481 9.10 -10.95 -3.05
CA LEU A 481 9.28 -11.00 -4.51
C LEU A 481 10.73 -11.16 -4.97
N ILE A 482 11.71 -10.80 -4.14
CA ILE A 482 13.12 -10.92 -4.49
C ILE A 482 13.60 -12.35 -4.17
N PRO A 483 14.16 -13.06 -5.16
CA PRO A 483 14.74 -14.39 -4.93
C PRO A 483 16.03 -14.32 -4.12
N LEU A 484 16.30 -15.37 -3.35
CA LEU A 484 17.56 -15.60 -2.68
C LEU A 484 18.64 -15.95 -3.72
N SER A 485 19.83 -15.35 -3.59
CA SER A 485 20.93 -15.66 -4.51
C SER A 485 21.45 -17.09 -4.28
N PRO A 486 21.94 -17.79 -5.34
CA PRO A 486 22.51 -19.13 -5.19
C PRO A 486 23.71 -19.17 -4.23
N SER A 487 24.53 -18.12 -4.20
CA SER A 487 25.68 -18.03 -3.28
C SER A 487 25.26 -17.96 -1.82
N LEU A 488 24.23 -17.17 -1.51
CA LEU A 488 23.68 -17.05 -0.17
C LEU A 488 22.93 -18.32 0.21
N ALA A 489 22.17 -18.90 -0.72
CA ALA A 489 21.53 -20.20 -0.54
C ALA A 489 22.56 -21.29 -0.17
N GLY A 490 23.69 -21.37 -0.87
CA GLY A 490 24.76 -22.32 -0.55
C GLY A 490 25.40 -22.07 0.82
N ARG A 491 25.62 -20.81 1.22
CA ARG A 491 26.10 -20.47 2.57
C ARG A 491 25.13 -20.88 3.67
N LEU A 492 23.84 -20.85 3.38
CA LEU A 492 22.75 -21.20 4.28
C LEU A 492 22.38 -22.69 4.23
N GLY A 493 23.09 -23.50 3.42
CA GLY A 493 22.79 -24.92 3.24
C GLY A 493 21.43 -25.17 2.59
N ILE A 494 20.99 -24.30 1.68
CA ILE A 494 19.72 -24.43 0.95
C ILE A 494 20.04 -24.92 -0.47
N GLY A 495 19.70 -26.18 -0.76
CA GLY A 495 20.08 -26.87 -1.99
C GLY A 495 21.51 -27.40 -1.91
N GLY A 496 21.64 -28.72 -1.94
CA GLY A 496 22.93 -29.43 -1.95
C GLY A 496 23.70 -29.37 -3.26
#